data_AF-A0A0E3NMY6-F1
#
_entry.id   AF-A0A0E3NMY6-F1
#
_cell.length_a   1.000
_cell.length_b   1.000
_cell.length_c   1.000
_cell.angle_alpha   90.00
_cell.angle_beta   90.00
_cell.angle_gamma   90.00
#
_symmetry.space_group_name_H-M   'P 1'
#
loop_
_entity.id
_entity.type
_entity.pdbx_description
1 polymer ?
#
loop_
_entity_poly.entity_id
_entity_poly.type
_entity_poly.pdbx_seq_one_letter_code
_entity_poly.pdbx_strand_id
1 'polypeptide(L)'
;MFSIHWGYQPLHYVETLDYANVVLTFVFTLFCLLVAYIMFREYREGPLLIQKNREVMHSEVSAKIEGGSLDITSMLTSASALGALVYFPFANFSSLNTWIIGNVTSQVLWVLQYFEIPAYMKAWNMITLNGYTVEIILACTAIESIALFMGLIGAVKAPLNRLVMAFIVSVPVIYVLNLIRDIFVVVAYGEQWFGADSFIIAHNYIAKAGSGVALFIISYAVLKILPELLGMIDGLWVILSEELKYLLRRFARD
;
A
#
# COMPACT_ATOMS: atom_id res chain seq x y z
N MET A 1 -0.43 10.96 -13.66
CA MET A 1 0.48 11.25 -12.54
C MET A 1 1.26 10.01 -12.12
N PHE A 2 0.60 8.94 -11.63
CA PHE A 2 1.31 7.70 -11.25
C PHE A 2 2.07 7.04 -12.40
N SER A 3 1.50 6.97 -13.61
CA SER A 3 2.20 6.46 -14.80
C SER A 3 3.49 7.23 -15.11
N ILE A 4 3.49 8.55 -14.90
CA ILE A 4 4.67 9.40 -15.13
C ILE A 4 5.72 9.13 -14.04
N HIS A 5 5.32 9.10 -12.77
CA HIS A 5 6.22 8.82 -11.66
C HIS A 5 6.92 7.47 -11.81
N TRP A 6 6.16 6.40 -12.07
CA TRP A 6 6.71 5.07 -12.25
C TRP A 6 7.49 4.93 -13.55
N GLY A 7 7.17 5.69 -14.59
CA GLY A 7 7.91 5.69 -15.86
C GLY A 7 9.35 6.22 -15.76
N TYR A 8 9.65 7.06 -14.77
CA TYR A 8 11.02 7.54 -14.51
C TYR A 8 11.86 6.58 -13.66
N GLN A 9 11.23 5.73 -12.84
CA GLN A 9 11.90 4.81 -11.92
C GLN A 9 12.82 3.77 -12.61
N PRO A 10 12.47 3.17 -13.77
CA PRO A 10 13.36 2.24 -14.47
C PRO A 10 14.75 2.81 -14.75
N LEU A 11 14.86 4.09 -15.08
CA LEU A 11 16.16 4.73 -15.37
C LEU A 11 17.07 4.72 -14.14
N HIS A 12 16.51 4.98 -12.97
CA HIS A 12 17.23 4.94 -11.69
C HIS A 12 17.68 3.51 -11.32
N TYR A 13 16.85 2.50 -11.61
CA TYR A 13 17.18 1.11 -11.29
C TYR A 13 18.16 0.47 -12.28
N VAL A 14 18.23 0.97 -13.52
CA VAL A 14 19.27 0.57 -14.48
C VAL A 14 20.65 1.03 -14.01
N GLU A 15 20.76 2.25 -13.46
CA GLU A 15 22.01 2.79 -12.91
C GLU A 15 22.52 2.00 -11.68
N THR A 16 21.61 1.38 -10.93
CA THR A 16 21.94 0.57 -9.75
C THR A 16 22.06 -0.93 -10.04
N LEU A 17 21.99 -1.34 -11.31
CA LEU A 17 22.02 -2.75 -11.77
C LEU A 17 20.94 -3.65 -11.16
N ASP A 18 19.84 -3.06 -10.66
CA ASP A 18 18.73 -3.78 -10.05
C ASP A 18 17.64 -4.11 -11.09
N TYR A 19 17.94 -5.10 -11.93
CA TYR A 19 17.07 -5.48 -13.05
C TYR A 19 15.70 -6.00 -12.61
N ALA A 20 15.56 -6.54 -11.39
CA ALA A 20 14.27 -6.97 -10.87
C ALA A 20 13.34 -5.78 -10.67
N ASN A 21 13.85 -4.70 -10.06
CA ASN A 21 13.10 -3.48 -9.87
C ASN A 21 12.85 -2.72 -11.19
N VAL A 22 13.77 -2.80 -12.17
CA VAL A 22 13.52 -2.29 -13.53
C VAL A 22 12.29 -2.95 -14.16
N VAL A 23 12.23 -4.29 -14.17
CA VAL A 23 11.10 -5.02 -14.74
C VAL A 23 9.80 -4.70 -14.00
N LEU A 24 9.84 -4.71 -12.66
CA LEU A 24 8.67 -4.43 -11.83
C LEU A 24 8.08 -3.04 -12.11
N THR A 25 8.94 -2.01 -12.11
CA THR A 25 8.52 -0.62 -12.34
C THR A 25 8.03 -0.38 -13.77
N PHE A 26 8.60 -1.07 -14.76
CA PHE A 26 8.12 -1.04 -16.13
C PHE A 26 6.72 -1.67 -16.27
N VAL A 27 6.50 -2.86 -15.69
CA VAL A 27 5.18 -3.51 -15.65
C VAL A 27 4.15 -2.62 -14.94
N PHE A 28 4.53 -1.99 -13.82
CA PHE A 28 3.66 -1.07 -13.10
C PHE A 28 3.31 0.17 -13.93
N THR A 29 4.27 0.71 -14.68
CA THR A 29 4.05 1.83 -15.60
C THR A 29 3.04 1.47 -16.68
N LEU A 30 3.18 0.29 -17.30
CA LEU A 30 2.24 -0.20 -18.31
C LEU A 30 0.84 -0.38 -17.74
N PHE A 31 0.72 -0.95 -16.54
CA PHE A 31 -0.54 -1.07 -15.83
C PHE A 31 -1.19 0.30 -15.56
N CYS A 32 -0.43 1.26 -15.02
CA CYS A 32 -0.94 2.61 -14.78
C CYS A 32 -1.35 3.33 -16.07
N LEU A 33 -0.63 3.12 -17.18
CA LEU A 33 -0.99 3.65 -18.50
C LEU A 33 -2.28 3.02 -19.02
N LEU A 34 -2.46 1.71 -18.85
CA LEU A 34 -3.69 1.01 -19.22
C LEU A 34 -4.88 1.56 -18.43
N VAL A 35 -4.78 1.67 -17.11
CA VAL A 35 -5.85 2.26 -16.27
C VAL A 35 -6.15 3.69 -16.69
N ALA A 36 -5.12 4.51 -16.92
CA ALA A 36 -5.30 5.90 -17.37
C ALA A 36 -5.97 5.96 -18.76
N TYR A 37 -5.61 5.06 -19.68
CA TYR A 37 -6.23 4.95 -20.99
C TYR A 37 -7.71 4.59 -20.89
N ILE A 38 -8.07 3.61 -20.05
CA ILE A 38 -9.46 3.19 -19.80
C ILE A 38 -10.26 4.36 -19.25
N MET A 39 -9.74 5.06 -18.24
CA MET A 39 -10.39 6.25 -17.68
C MET A 39 -10.57 7.36 -18.71
N PHE A 40 -9.56 7.61 -19.56
CA PHE A 40 -9.62 8.63 -20.59
C PHE A 40 -10.63 8.27 -21.71
N ARG A 41 -10.68 6.99 -22.09
CA ARG A 41 -11.63 6.47 -23.06
C ARG A 41 -13.06 6.59 -22.53
N GLU A 42 -13.30 6.19 -21.29
CA GLU A 42 -14.61 6.29 -20.65
C GLU A 42 -15.07 7.75 -20.49
N TYR A 43 -14.14 8.67 -20.18
CA TYR A 43 -14.43 10.12 -20.16
C TYR A 43 -14.85 10.66 -21.54
N ARG A 44 -14.27 10.15 -22.63
CA ARG A 44 -14.47 10.67 -23.98
C ARG A 44 -15.63 10.01 -24.73
N GLU A 45 -15.81 8.71 -24.57
CA GLU A 45 -16.78 7.89 -25.31
C GLU A 45 -18.07 7.61 -24.51
N GLY A 46 -18.10 7.99 -23.22
CA GLY A 46 -19.19 7.66 -22.30
C GLY A 46 -18.97 6.32 -21.58
N PRO A 47 -19.82 5.99 -20.59
CA PRO A 47 -19.66 4.76 -19.78
C PRO A 47 -19.65 3.52 -20.68
N LEU A 48 -18.65 2.65 -20.48
CA LEU A 48 -18.59 1.35 -21.12
C LEU A 48 -19.81 0.54 -20.64
N LEU A 49 -20.85 0.46 -21.47
CA LEU A 49 -21.99 -0.42 -21.19
C LEU A 49 -21.51 -1.87 -21.28
N ILE A 50 -21.14 -2.43 -20.12
CA ILE A 50 -20.82 -3.85 -19.95
C ILE A 50 -22.04 -4.65 -20.42
N GLN A 51 -21.91 -5.24 -21.61
CA GLN A 51 -22.98 -6.01 -22.21
C GLN A 51 -23.12 -7.33 -21.43
N LYS A 52 -24.18 -7.38 -20.62
CA LYS A 52 -24.81 -8.54 -19.98
C LYS A 52 -24.58 -9.83 -20.78
N ASN A 53 -23.71 -10.72 -20.30
CA ASN A 53 -23.80 -12.19 -20.45
C ASN A 53 -22.51 -12.89 -20.00
N ARG A 54 -22.35 -13.13 -18.69
CA ARG A 54 -21.82 -14.41 -18.21
C ARG A 54 -22.20 -14.64 -16.76
N GLU A 55 -22.94 -15.72 -16.55
CA GLU A 55 -23.26 -16.31 -15.26
C GLU A 55 -21.94 -16.58 -14.50
N VAL A 56 -21.64 -15.73 -13.52
CA VAL A 56 -20.60 -16.00 -12.51
C VAL A 56 -21.31 -15.98 -11.16
N MET A 57 -21.41 -17.18 -10.61
CA MET A 57 -21.85 -17.58 -9.27
C MET A 57 -22.27 -16.43 -8.34
N HIS A 58 -23.59 -16.31 -8.16
CA HIS A 58 -24.26 -15.34 -7.31
C HIS A 58 -23.74 -15.35 -5.86
N SER A 59 -23.03 -14.29 -5.48
CA SER A 59 -23.08 -13.76 -4.11
C SER A 59 -24.16 -12.67 -4.10
N GLU A 60 -25.09 -12.72 -3.15
CA GLU A 60 -26.24 -11.81 -3.00
C GLU A 60 -25.87 -10.31 -2.90
N VAL A 61 -24.58 -10.00 -2.78
CA VAL A 61 -24.00 -8.65 -2.81
C VAL A 61 -23.97 -8.05 -4.22
N SER A 62 -23.91 -8.88 -5.27
CA SER A 62 -23.73 -8.43 -6.66
C SER A 62 -24.99 -7.77 -7.26
N ALA A 63 -26.18 -8.11 -6.77
CA ALA A 63 -27.45 -7.62 -7.32
C ALA A 63 -27.75 -6.13 -7.05
N LYS A 64 -26.93 -5.43 -6.24
CA LYS A 64 -27.12 -4.01 -5.92
C LYS A 64 -26.23 -3.05 -6.73
N ILE A 65 -25.37 -3.58 -7.62
CA ILE A 65 -24.43 -2.79 -8.42
C ILE A 65 -24.89 -2.76 -9.90
N GLU A 66 -26.16 -2.43 -10.16
CA GLU A 66 -26.71 -2.35 -11.53
C GLU A 66 -26.44 -1.00 -12.24
N GLY A 67 -25.30 -0.33 -11.98
CA GLY A 67 -24.94 0.93 -12.66
C GLY A 67 -23.44 1.26 -12.76
N GLY A 68 -22.56 0.26 -12.67
CA GLY A 68 -21.32 0.41 -11.90
C GLY A 68 -19.98 0.79 -12.56
N SER A 69 -19.82 0.91 -13.90
CA SER A 69 -18.47 1.17 -14.48
C SER A 69 -17.89 2.52 -14.03
N LEU A 70 -18.70 3.58 -14.12
CA LEU A 70 -18.37 4.94 -13.66
C LEU A 70 -18.16 5.00 -12.14
N ASP A 71 -18.87 4.16 -11.37
CA ASP A 71 -18.72 4.12 -9.91
C ASP A 71 -17.40 3.43 -9.53
N ILE A 72 -16.98 2.38 -10.24
CA ILE A 72 -15.71 1.68 -10.00
C ILE A 72 -14.52 2.58 -10.35
N THR A 73 -14.51 3.22 -11.52
CA THR A 73 -13.41 4.11 -11.92
C THR A 73 -13.34 5.36 -11.03
N SER A 74 -14.50 5.89 -10.60
CA SER A 74 -14.56 6.94 -9.59
C SER A 74 -14.05 6.48 -8.22
N MET A 75 -14.40 5.28 -7.74
CA MET A 75 -13.91 4.74 -6.48
C MET A 75 -12.39 4.56 -6.50
N LEU A 76 -11.84 4.00 -7.58
CA LEU A 76 -10.40 3.82 -7.74
C LEU A 76 -9.64 5.16 -7.76
N THR A 77 -10.20 6.16 -8.46
CA THR A 77 -9.65 7.51 -8.53
C THR A 77 -9.68 8.16 -7.15
N SER A 78 -10.82 8.09 -6.46
CA SER A 78 -10.97 8.61 -5.09
C SER A 78 -10.04 7.92 -4.11
N ALA A 79 -9.89 6.59 -4.19
CA ALA A 79 -8.99 5.85 -3.32
C ALA A 79 -7.54 6.29 -3.49
N SER A 80 -7.11 6.43 -4.76
CA SER A 80 -5.78 6.90 -5.10
C SER A 80 -5.55 8.35 -4.64
N ALA A 81 -6.54 9.24 -4.83
CA ALA A 81 -6.47 10.64 -4.45
C ALA A 81 -6.44 10.83 -2.93
N LEU A 82 -7.30 10.12 -2.20
CA LEU A 82 -7.36 10.17 -0.74
C LEU A 82 -6.11 9.56 -0.10
N GLY A 83 -5.62 8.43 -0.61
CA GLY A 83 -4.36 7.85 -0.14
C GLY A 83 -3.17 8.79 -0.39
N ALA A 84 -3.10 9.38 -1.59
CA ALA A 84 -2.12 10.41 -1.92
C ALA A 84 -2.20 11.61 -0.96
N LEU A 85 -3.41 12.09 -0.66
CA LEU A 85 -3.64 13.20 0.27
C LEU A 85 -3.14 12.89 1.69
N VAL A 86 -3.21 11.62 2.13
CA VAL A 86 -2.69 11.19 3.44
C VAL A 86 -1.16 11.06 3.41
N TYR A 87 -0.57 10.50 2.35
CA TYR A 87 0.86 10.22 2.29
C TYR A 87 1.73 11.45 1.97
N PHE A 88 1.35 12.21 0.94
CA PHE A 88 2.21 13.26 0.39
C PHE A 88 2.57 14.41 1.34
N PRO A 89 1.73 14.82 2.30
CA PRO A 89 2.15 15.81 3.29
C PRO A 89 3.39 15.36 4.08
N PHE A 90 3.48 14.08 4.44
CA PHE A 90 4.63 13.54 5.17
C PHE A 90 5.84 13.28 4.26
N ALA A 91 5.62 13.03 2.97
CA ALA A 91 6.71 12.83 2.02
C ALA A 91 7.37 14.15 1.57
N ASN A 92 6.60 15.23 1.44
CA ASN A 92 7.09 16.49 0.84
C ASN A 92 7.38 17.59 1.86
N PHE A 93 6.68 17.65 2.99
CA PHE A 93 6.93 18.69 3.99
C PHE A 93 7.94 18.18 5.03
N SER A 94 9.14 18.75 5.03
CA SER A 94 10.23 18.37 5.94
C SER A 94 9.82 18.37 7.42
N SER A 95 9.02 19.34 7.85
CA SER A 95 8.54 19.40 9.23
C SER A 95 7.64 18.21 9.61
N LEU A 96 6.73 17.79 8.73
CA LEU A 96 5.86 16.63 8.97
C LEU A 96 6.65 15.32 8.88
N ASN A 97 7.58 15.23 7.93
CA ASN A 97 8.47 14.10 7.75
C ASN A 97 9.32 13.83 9.00
N THR A 98 10.06 14.84 9.45
CA THR A 98 10.90 14.75 10.66
C THR A 98 10.06 14.50 11.91
N TRP A 99 8.87 15.11 12.00
CA TRP A 99 7.96 14.89 13.12
C TRP A 99 7.47 13.44 13.20
N ILE A 100 6.99 12.84 12.11
CA ILE A 100 6.45 11.47 12.16
C ILE A 100 7.57 10.44 12.43
N ILE A 101 8.73 10.62 11.79
CA ILE A 101 9.91 9.76 12.00
C ILE A 101 10.39 9.88 13.45
N GLY A 102 10.53 11.11 13.96
CA GLY A 102 10.99 11.35 15.33
C GLY A 102 10.03 10.79 16.38
N ASN A 103 8.72 10.89 16.17
CA ASN A 103 7.72 10.30 17.07
C ASN A 103 7.81 8.77 17.09
N VAL A 104 7.87 8.12 15.93
CA VAL A 104 8.01 6.65 15.86
C VAL A 104 9.33 6.21 16.51
N THR A 105 10.43 6.90 16.22
CA THR A 105 11.75 6.64 16.84
C THR A 105 11.66 6.73 18.37
N SER A 106 11.02 7.78 18.89
CA SER A 106 10.87 8.01 20.33
C SER A 106 9.99 6.96 20.98
N GLN A 107 8.90 6.53 20.33
CA GLN A 107 8.02 5.49 20.85
C GLN A 107 8.70 4.11 20.87
N VAL A 108 9.46 3.76 19.82
CA VAL A 108 10.26 2.53 19.79
C VAL A 108 11.24 2.53 20.96
N LEU A 109 11.98 3.63 21.15
CA LEU A 109 12.90 3.77 22.28
C LEU A 109 12.19 3.65 23.62
N TRP A 110 11.05 4.32 23.79
CA TRP A 110 10.27 4.30 25.03
C TRP A 110 9.84 2.88 25.40
N VAL A 111 9.38 2.10 24.42
CA VAL A 111 9.01 0.69 24.64
C VAL A 111 10.25 -0.15 24.98
N LEU A 112 11.38 0.04 24.29
CA LEU A 112 12.62 -0.67 24.61
C LEU A 112 13.09 -0.40 26.04
N GLN A 113 13.06 0.87 26.46
CA GLN A 113 13.42 1.28 27.82
C GLN A 113 12.46 0.75 28.88
N TYR A 114 11.16 0.67 28.55
CA TYR A 114 10.16 0.04 29.41
C TYR A 114 10.49 -1.44 29.69
N PHE A 115 11.07 -2.14 28.71
CA PHE A 115 11.58 -3.51 28.86
C PHE A 115 13.03 -3.60 29.36
N GLU A 116 13.58 -2.51 29.91
CA GLU A 116 14.94 -2.43 30.46
C GLU A 116 16.06 -2.73 29.43
N ILE A 117 15.77 -2.60 28.14
CA ILE A 117 16.76 -2.77 27.08
C ILE A 117 17.59 -1.47 27.00
N PRO A 118 18.94 -1.53 27.09
CA PRO A 118 19.80 -0.35 27.19
C PRO A 118 20.03 0.34 25.83
N ALA A 119 18.96 0.53 25.06
CA ALA A 119 18.98 1.27 23.81
C ALA A 119 18.98 2.79 24.09
N TYR A 120 19.66 3.55 23.24
CA TYR A 120 19.70 5.02 23.30
C TYR A 120 19.61 5.63 21.91
N MET A 121 19.21 6.90 21.83
CA MET A 121 19.20 7.64 20.56
C MET A 121 20.58 8.23 20.28
N LYS A 122 21.18 7.86 19.14
CA LYS A 122 22.40 8.51 18.62
C LYS A 122 22.06 9.81 17.89
N ALA A 123 20.88 9.88 17.29
CA ALA A 123 20.29 11.06 16.69
C ALA A 123 18.77 10.98 16.78
N TRP A 124 18.07 12.03 16.33
CA TRP A 124 16.62 12.14 16.37
C TRP A 124 15.86 11.03 15.62
N ASN A 125 16.51 10.35 14.66
CA ASN A 125 15.97 9.23 13.88
C ASN A 125 16.82 7.95 13.97
N MET A 126 17.79 7.87 14.89
CA MET A 126 18.72 6.73 14.98
C MET A 126 18.75 6.13 16.37
N ILE A 127 18.47 4.83 16.48
CA ILE A 127 18.48 4.06 17.74
C ILE A 127 19.70 3.14 17.74
N THR A 128 20.47 3.17 18.81
CA THR A 128 21.66 2.34 18.99
C THR A 128 21.48 1.37 20.16
N LEU A 129 21.82 0.10 19.94
CA LEU A 129 21.90 -0.95 20.94
C LEU A 129 23.20 -1.74 20.73
N ASN A 130 24.00 -1.90 21.79
CA ASN A 130 25.30 -2.59 21.78
C ASN A 130 26.27 -2.15 20.66
N GLY A 131 26.24 -0.86 20.29
CA GLY A 131 27.08 -0.30 19.23
C GLY A 131 26.52 -0.43 17.81
N TYR A 132 25.43 -1.18 17.61
CA TYR A 132 24.74 -1.29 16.33
C TYR A 132 23.61 -0.28 16.24
N THR A 133 23.55 0.46 15.13
CA THR A 133 22.61 1.58 14.95
C THR A 133 21.61 1.28 13.84
N VAL A 134 20.33 1.44 14.14
CA VAL A 134 19.22 1.39 13.17
C VAL A 134 18.74 2.81 12.92
N GLU A 135 18.67 3.19 11.64
CA GLU A 135 18.06 4.45 11.21
C GLU A 135 16.57 4.23 10.87
N ILE A 136 15.69 5.02 11.48
CA ILE A 136 14.27 5.05 11.19
C ILE A 136 14.05 6.08 10.08
N ILE A 137 13.44 5.64 8.97
CA ILE A 137 13.10 6.46 7.83
C ILE A 137 11.57 6.52 7.65
N LEU A 138 11.08 7.32 6.70
CA LEU A 138 9.64 7.48 6.47
C LEU A 138 8.91 6.14 6.23
N ALA A 139 9.53 5.24 5.45
CA ALA A 139 8.99 3.90 5.19
C ALA A 139 8.82 3.05 6.47
N CYS A 140 9.56 3.38 7.54
CA CYS A 140 9.45 2.70 8.82
C CYS A 140 8.31 3.25 9.69
N THR A 141 7.55 4.27 9.27
CA THR A 141 6.53 4.92 10.12
C THR A 141 5.10 4.39 9.96
N ALA A 142 4.93 3.32 9.19
CA ALA A 142 3.65 2.76 8.75
C ALA A 142 2.79 3.66 7.84
N ILE A 143 3.22 4.89 7.56
CA ILE A 143 2.42 5.89 6.83
C ILE A 143 1.96 5.40 5.45
N GLU A 144 2.78 4.61 4.75
CA GLU A 144 2.44 4.05 3.44
C GLU A 144 1.21 3.13 3.52
N SER A 145 1.22 2.18 4.46
CA SER A 145 0.11 1.26 4.66
C SER A 145 -1.13 1.99 5.21
N ILE A 146 -0.95 2.93 6.13
CA ILE A 146 -2.06 3.74 6.66
C ILE A 146 -2.71 4.56 5.54
N ALA A 147 -1.92 5.22 4.70
CA ALA A 147 -2.42 5.99 3.57
C ALA A 147 -3.21 5.13 2.59
N LEU A 148 -2.73 3.91 2.30
CA LEU A 148 -3.43 2.95 1.46
C LEU A 148 -4.82 2.62 2.02
N PHE A 149 -4.92 2.21 3.29
CA PHE A 149 -6.21 1.85 3.88
C PHE A 149 -7.14 3.05 4.05
N MET A 150 -6.60 4.21 4.43
CA MET A 150 -7.39 5.45 4.52
C MET A 150 -7.99 5.83 3.16
N GLY A 151 -7.21 5.68 2.09
CA GLY A 151 -7.69 5.90 0.72
C GLY A 151 -8.83 4.95 0.36
N LEU A 152 -8.63 3.63 0.57
CA LEU A 152 -9.65 2.62 0.27
C LEU A 152 -10.94 2.82 1.07
N ILE A 153 -10.82 3.01 2.39
CA ILE A 153 -11.98 3.19 3.28
C ILE A 153 -12.73 4.47 2.90
N GLY A 154 -12.03 5.57 2.63
CA GLY A 154 -12.65 6.85 2.28
C GLY A 154 -13.28 6.90 0.89
N ALA A 155 -12.89 6.00 -0.02
CA ALA A 155 -13.45 5.95 -1.37
C ALA A 155 -14.79 5.20 -1.46
N VAL A 156 -15.10 4.38 -0.46
CA VAL A 156 -16.29 3.51 -0.46
C VAL A 156 -17.51 4.24 0.10
N LYS A 157 -18.64 4.06 -0.59
CA LYS A 157 -19.96 4.50 -0.12
C LYS A 157 -20.57 3.44 0.81
N ALA A 158 -20.25 3.52 2.10
CA ALA A 158 -20.78 2.63 3.14
C ALA A 158 -21.30 3.45 4.34
N PRO A 159 -22.20 2.89 5.18
CA PRO A 159 -22.64 3.58 6.39
C PRO A 159 -21.46 3.80 7.35
N LEU A 160 -21.47 4.94 8.06
CA LEU A 160 -20.35 5.40 8.89
C LEU A 160 -19.89 4.38 9.94
N ASN A 161 -20.81 3.59 10.50
CA ASN A 161 -20.49 2.54 11.46
C ASN A 161 -19.50 1.51 10.90
N ARG A 162 -19.67 1.10 9.63
CA ARG A 162 -18.79 0.14 8.96
C ARG A 162 -17.46 0.78 8.57
N LEU A 163 -17.48 2.05 8.15
CA LEU A 163 -16.25 2.80 7.86
C LEU A 163 -15.38 2.98 9.11
N VAL A 164 -15.98 3.36 10.24
CA VAL A 164 -15.27 3.50 11.52
C VAL A 164 -14.74 2.14 12.00
N MET A 165 -15.52 1.08 11.86
CA MET A 165 -15.05 -0.28 12.22
C MET A 165 -13.87 -0.72 11.34
N ALA A 166 -13.92 -0.46 10.03
CA ALA A 166 -12.82 -0.72 9.12
C ALA A 166 -11.57 0.12 9.46
N PHE A 167 -11.75 1.38 9.85
CA PHE A 167 -10.66 2.24 10.31
C PHE A 167 -10.00 1.70 11.57
N ILE A 168 -10.78 1.34 12.59
CA ILE A 168 -10.26 0.86 13.88
C ILE A 168 -9.50 -0.46 13.74
N VAL A 169 -9.99 -1.38 12.89
CA VAL A 169 -9.31 -2.67 12.68
C VAL A 169 -8.07 -2.58 11.80
N SER A 170 -7.90 -1.48 11.06
CA SER A 170 -6.76 -1.29 10.15
C SER A 170 -5.75 -0.30 10.70
N VAL A 171 -6.07 1.00 10.75
CA VAL A 171 -5.09 2.07 10.97
C VAL A 171 -4.36 1.96 12.31
N PRO A 172 -5.03 1.84 13.47
CA PRO A 172 -4.35 1.63 14.75
C PRO A 172 -3.54 0.33 14.79
N VAL A 173 -4.06 -0.75 14.20
CA VAL A 173 -3.42 -2.07 14.20
C VAL A 173 -2.13 -2.03 13.37
N ILE A 174 -2.17 -1.42 12.18
CA ILE A 174 -0.99 -1.20 11.32
C ILE A 174 0.07 -0.41 12.07
N TYR A 175 -0.32 0.65 12.77
CA TYR A 175 0.61 1.48 13.54
C TYR A 175 1.30 0.68 14.65
N VAL A 176 0.54 -0.08 15.45
CA VAL A 176 1.09 -0.90 16.53
C VAL A 176 2.01 -2.01 15.98
N LEU A 177 1.59 -2.72 14.93
CA LEU A 177 2.41 -3.76 14.30
C LEU A 177 3.71 -3.19 13.71
N ASN A 178 3.66 -1.96 13.21
CA ASN A 178 4.85 -1.26 12.75
C ASN A 178 5.83 -0.97 13.89
N LEU A 179 5.35 -0.49 15.05
CA LEU A 179 6.22 -0.30 16.22
C LEU A 179 6.86 -1.62 16.65
N ILE A 180 6.08 -2.71 16.70
CA ILE A 180 6.60 -4.05 17.02
C ILE A 180 7.68 -4.47 16.01
N ARG A 181 7.47 -4.21 14.72
CA ARG A 181 8.44 -4.49 13.66
C ARG A 181 9.76 -3.73 13.90
N ASP A 182 9.68 -2.45 14.20
CA ASP A 182 10.88 -1.62 14.41
C ASP A 182 11.63 -2.02 15.68
N ILE A 183 10.92 -2.27 16.77
CA ILE A 183 11.48 -2.83 18.02
C ILE A 183 12.21 -4.14 17.73
N PHE A 184 11.56 -5.06 17.00
CA PHE A 184 12.17 -6.34 16.63
C PHE A 184 13.47 -6.14 15.83
N VAL A 185 13.48 -5.24 14.85
CA VAL A 185 14.70 -4.97 14.05
C VAL A 185 15.82 -4.39 14.92
N VAL A 186 15.50 -3.44 15.81
CA VAL A 186 16.49 -2.85 16.73
C VAL A 186 17.10 -3.90 17.65
N VAL A 187 16.28 -4.75 18.26
CA VAL A 187 16.76 -5.79 19.18
C VAL A 187 17.54 -6.87 18.43
N ALA A 188 16.97 -7.41 17.36
CA ALA A 188 17.61 -8.49 16.61
C ALA A 188 18.95 -8.06 16.01
N TYR A 189 19.06 -6.80 15.56
CA TYR A 189 20.33 -6.25 15.09
C TYR A 189 21.30 -5.90 16.23
N GLY A 190 20.82 -5.26 17.30
CA GLY A 190 21.65 -4.87 18.45
C GLY A 190 22.26 -6.07 19.20
N GLU A 191 21.48 -7.13 19.38
CA GLU A 191 21.89 -8.36 20.05
C GLU A 191 22.53 -9.38 19.08
N GLN A 192 22.67 -9.02 17.80
CA GLN A 192 23.27 -9.87 16.77
C GLN A 192 22.66 -11.28 16.71
N TRP A 193 21.32 -11.40 16.76
CA TRP A 193 20.60 -12.69 16.79
C TRP A 193 20.97 -13.63 15.63
N PHE A 194 21.41 -13.06 14.50
CA PHE A 194 21.82 -13.80 13.31
C PHE A 194 23.26 -13.50 12.88
N GLY A 195 24.11 -12.99 13.79
CA GLY A 195 25.50 -12.63 13.50
C GLY A 195 25.64 -11.40 12.59
N ALA A 196 26.68 -11.36 11.75
CA ALA A 196 27.02 -10.19 10.91
C ALA A 196 25.88 -9.73 9.99
N ASP A 197 25.03 -10.66 9.54
CA ASP A 197 23.89 -10.38 8.67
C ASP A 197 22.59 -10.10 9.43
N SER A 198 22.65 -9.86 10.75
CA SER A 198 21.46 -9.66 11.59
C SER A 198 20.54 -8.57 11.08
N PHE A 199 21.08 -7.44 10.59
CA PHE A 199 20.26 -6.39 10.00
C PHE A 199 19.51 -6.88 8.75
N ILE A 200 20.21 -7.58 7.85
CA ILE A 200 19.64 -8.07 6.59
C ILE A 200 18.54 -9.10 6.91
N ILE A 201 18.83 -10.08 7.77
CA ILE A 201 17.89 -11.14 8.15
C ILE A 201 16.67 -10.57 8.87
N ALA A 202 16.88 -9.70 9.86
CA ALA A 202 15.78 -9.11 10.62
C ALA A 202 14.93 -8.17 9.75
N HIS A 203 15.55 -7.23 9.03
CA HIS A 203 14.84 -6.18 8.30
C HIS A 203 14.30 -6.64 6.94
N ASN A 204 15.15 -7.24 6.09
CA ASN A 204 14.78 -7.54 4.71
C ASN A 204 13.96 -8.82 4.57
N TYR A 205 14.15 -9.79 5.47
CA TYR A 205 13.45 -11.07 5.40
C TYR A 205 12.33 -11.16 6.43
N ILE A 206 12.64 -11.16 7.72
CA ILE A 206 11.65 -11.47 8.76
C ILE A 206 10.62 -10.35 8.91
N ALA A 207 11.07 -9.12 9.14
CA ALA A 207 10.19 -7.96 9.34
C ALA A 207 9.32 -7.67 8.11
N LYS A 208 9.90 -7.78 6.91
CA LYS A 208 9.19 -7.59 5.65
C LYS A 208 8.16 -8.68 5.39
N ALA A 209 8.52 -9.95 5.59
CA ALA A 209 7.57 -11.06 5.45
C ALA A 209 6.44 -10.97 6.49
N GLY A 210 6.78 -10.71 7.76
CA GLY A 210 5.80 -10.54 8.83
C GLY A 210 4.82 -9.39 8.57
N SER A 211 5.33 -8.26 8.07
CA SER A 211 4.50 -7.12 7.66
C SER A 211 3.59 -7.46 6.49
N GLY A 212 4.07 -8.26 5.52
CA GLY A 212 3.24 -8.76 4.41
C GLY A 212 2.09 -9.66 4.88
N VAL A 213 2.36 -10.59 5.80
CA VAL A 213 1.33 -11.46 6.39
C VAL A 213 0.31 -10.63 7.19
N ALA A 214 0.78 -9.70 8.01
CA ALA A 214 -0.09 -8.79 8.75
C ALA A 214 -1.00 -7.97 7.81
N LEU A 215 -0.42 -7.40 6.75
CA LEU A 215 -1.15 -6.63 5.75
C LEU A 215 -2.24 -7.47 5.09
N PHE A 216 -1.96 -8.73 4.76
CA PHE A 216 -2.94 -9.65 4.18
C PHE A 216 -4.11 -9.92 5.15
N ILE A 217 -3.82 -10.18 6.42
CA ILE A 217 -4.84 -10.41 7.45
C ILE A 217 -5.73 -9.17 7.64
N ILE A 218 -5.12 -7.98 7.73
CA ILE A 218 -5.84 -6.72 7.89
C ILE A 218 -6.69 -6.43 6.65
N SER A 219 -6.15 -6.66 5.46
CA SER A 219 -6.89 -6.52 4.20
C SER A 219 -8.12 -7.41 4.18
N TYR A 220 -7.98 -8.68 4.57
CA TYR A 220 -9.10 -9.61 4.67
C TYR A 220 -10.16 -9.13 5.67
N ALA A 221 -9.76 -8.65 6.85
CA ALA A 221 -10.68 -8.11 7.85
C ALA A 221 -11.44 -6.88 7.33
N VAL A 222 -10.74 -5.95 6.67
CA VAL A 222 -11.36 -4.76 6.07
C VAL A 222 -12.32 -5.14 4.95
N LEU A 223 -11.96 -6.07 4.06
CA LEU A 223 -12.84 -6.56 2.99
C LEU A 223 -14.11 -7.23 3.53
N LYS A 224 -14.00 -7.92 4.68
CA LYS A 224 -15.16 -8.52 5.36
C LYS A 224 -16.10 -7.46 5.93
N ILE A 225 -15.58 -6.34 6.42
CA ILE A 225 -16.38 -5.23 6.96
C ILE A 225 -16.95 -4.36 5.83
N LEU A 226 -16.20 -4.19 4.74
CA LEU A 226 -16.52 -3.39 3.56
C LEU A 226 -16.50 -4.26 2.28
N PRO A 227 -17.47 -5.17 2.07
CA PRO A 227 -17.65 -5.91 0.83
C PRO A 227 -17.73 -5.06 -0.45
N GLU A 228 -18.03 -3.77 -0.35
CA GLU A 228 -17.99 -2.84 -1.49
C GLU A 228 -16.58 -2.76 -2.10
N LEU A 229 -15.52 -2.93 -1.28
CA LEU A 229 -14.15 -3.02 -1.77
C LEU A 229 -13.93 -4.28 -2.64
N LEU A 230 -14.57 -5.41 -2.32
CA LEU A 230 -14.54 -6.60 -3.17
C LEU A 230 -15.23 -6.30 -4.51
N GLY A 231 -16.38 -5.64 -4.48
CA GLY A 231 -17.08 -5.20 -5.69
C GLY A 231 -16.23 -4.27 -6.56
N MET A 232 -15.44 -3.38 -5.96
CA MET A 232 -14.48 -2.53 -6.67
C MET A 232 -13.37 -3.36 -7.33
N ILE A 233 -12.81 -4.35 -6.63
CA ILE A 233 -11.75 -5.23 -7.15
C ILE A 233 -12.27 -6.09 -8.31
N ASP A 234 -13.43 -6.72 -8.14
CA ASP A 234 -14.05 -7.56 -9.17
C ASP A 234 -14.40 -6.75 -10.41
N GLY A 235 -14.96 -5.55 -10.20
CA GLY A 235 -15.26 -4.61 -11.27
C GLY A 235 -14.03 -4.18 -12.06
N LEU A 236 -12.95 -3.84 -11.35
CA LEU A 236 -11.67 -3.50 -11.98
C LEU A 236 -11.11 -4.68 -12.79
N TRP A 237 -11.19 -5.90 -12.26
CA TRP A 237 -10.72 -7.10 -12.94
C TRP A 237 -11.48 -7.35 -14.25
N VAL A 238 -12.80 -7.20 -14.24
CA VAL A 238 -13.64 -7.34 -15.45
C VAL A 238 -13.20 -6.33 -16.51
N ILE A 239 -13.16 -5.04 -16.15
CA ILE A 239 -12.80 -3.95 -17.07
C ILE A 239 -11.40 -4.18 -17.68
N LEU A 240 -10.40 -4.52 -16.84
CA LEU A 240 -9.04 -4.80 -17.31
C LEU A 240 -8.99 -6.03 -18.23
N SER A 241 -9.71 -7.11 -17.87
CA SER A 241 -9.70 -8.34 -18.66
C SER A 241 -10.37 -8.17 -20.02
N GLU A 242 -11.40 -7.33 -20.13
CA GLU A 242 -12.08 -7.03 -21.39
C GLU A 242 -11.21 -6.18 -22.30
N GLU A 243 -10.59 -5.13 -21.78
CA GLU A 243 -9.69 -4.28 -22.55
C GLU A 243 -8.44 -5.03 -22.99
N LEU A 244 -7.87 -5.89 -22.13
CA LEU A 244 -6.76 -6.76 -22.53
C LEU A 244 -7.16 -7.70 -23.66
N LYS A 245 -8.35 -8.31 -23.60
CA LYS A 245 -8.88 -9.16 -24.69
C LYS A 245 -9.12 -8.36 -25.96
N TYR A 246 -9.64 -7.15 -25.86
CA TYR A 246 -9.88 -6.26 -27.00
C TYR A 246 -8.55 -5.91 -27.70
N LEU A 247 -7.53 -5.50 -26.94
CA LEU A 247 -6.20 -5.20 -27.46
C LEU A 247 -5.53 -6.42 -28.08
N LEU A 248 -5.59 -7.58 -27.43
CA LEU A 248 -5.05 -8.84 -27.98
C LEU A 248 -5.73 -9.23 -29.29
N ARG A 249 -7.07 -9.09 -29.38
CA ARG A 249 -7.82 -9.39 -30.61
C ARG A 249 -7.51 -8.42 -31.73
N ARG A 250 -7.23 -7.15 -31.42
CA ARG A 250 -6.82 -6.15 -32.41
C ARG A 250 -5.42 -6.49 -32.94
N PHE A 251 -4.47 -6.79 -32.06
CA PHE A 251 -3.11 -7.15 -32.42
C PHE A 251 -3.02 -8.47 -33.20
N ALA A 252 -3.95 -9.41 -32.97
CA ALA A 252 -4.03 -10.67 -33.72
C ALA A 252 -4.70 -10.54 -35.10
N ARG A 253 -5.26 -9.36 -35.42
CA ARG A 253 -5.96 -9.08 -36.68
C ARG A 253 -5.13 -8.19 -37.63
N ASP A 254 -4.07 -7.58 -37.11
CA ASP A 254 -3.02 -6.85 -37.83
C ASP A 254 -1.83 -7.78 -38.13
#